data_AF-A0ABD4L7D0-F1
#
_entry.id   AF-A0ABD4L7D0-F1
#
_cell.length_a   1.000
_cell.length_b   1.000
_cell.length_c   1.000
_cell.angle_alpha   90.00
_cell.angle_beta   90.00
_cell.angle_gamma   90.00
#
_symmetry.space_group_name_H-M   'P 1'
#
loop_
_entity.id
_entity.type
_entity.pdbx_description
1 polymer ?
#
loop_
_entity_poly.entity_id
_entity_poly.type
_entity_poly.pdbx_seq_one_letter_code
_entity_poly.pdbx_strand_id
1 'polypeptide(L)'
;AKQILHRLLSDLYRLIDDFDVSPEEFWSSVSLLNALGHDTQFGLLSPGLGFDHYLDMRQDAIDAEAKRVGGTPRTIEGPLYVAGAPEAEGFARMDDGRDTDGETMWLTGQVRDVDGTPIAGAKVEIWHADSKGGYSFFDPSQSEYNLRRTIVTDAEG
;
A
#
# COMPACT_ATOMS: atom_id res chain seq x y z
N ALA A 1 17.34 -0.86 16.91
CA ALA A 1 18.28 -0.29 15.92
C ALA A 1 19.63 -1.01 15.89
N LYS A 2 20.48 -0.93 16.93
CA LYS A 2 21.86 -1.48 16.89
C LYS A 2 21.95 -2.99 16.59
N GLN A 3 21.07 -3.82 17.16
CA GLN A 3 21.06 -5.28 16.92
C GLN A 3 20.67 -5.64 15.47
N ILE A 4 19.64 -4.98 14.92
CA ILE A 4 19.19 -5.20 13.54
C ILE A 4 20.31 -4.79 12.57
N LEU A 5 20.89 -3.61 12.77
CA LEU A 5 21.95 -3.12 11.92
C LEU A 5 23.19 -4.03 11.97
N HIS A 6 23.58 -4.47 13.17
CA HIS A 6 24.67 -5.44 13.30
C HIS A 6 24.38 -6.73 12.52
N ARG A 7 23.19 -7.32 12.70
CA ARG A 7 22.82 -8.55 12.00
C ARG A 7 22.82 -8.38 10.48
N LEU A 8 22.20 -7.31 9.98
CA LEU A 8 22.16 -6.99 8.54
C LEU A 8 23.58 -6.87 7.98
N LEU A 9 24.45 -6.10 8.64
CA LEU A 9 25.83 -5.94 8.19
C LEU A 9 26.60 -7.26 8.24
N SER A 10 26.46 -8.07 9.29
CA SER A 10 27.08 -9.39 9.36
C SER A 10 26.66 -10.29 8.19
N ASP A 11 25.37 -10.32 7.86
CA ASP A 11 24.85 -11.14 6.76
C ASP A 11 25.35 -10.64 5.39
N LEU A 12 25.46 -9.31 5.20
CA LEU A 12 26.01 -8.71 3.97
C LEU A 12 27.50 -9.01 3.78
N TYR A 13 28.31 -8.93 4.84
CA TYR A 13 29.74 -9.26 4.76
C TYR A 13 29.93 -10.74 4.43
N ARG A 14 29.12 -11.62 5.03
CA ARG A 14 29.14 -13.04 4.71
C ARG A 14 28.75 -13.30 3.25
N LEU A 15 27.76 -12.59 2.72
CA LEU A 15 27.39 -12.70 1.31
C LEU A 15 28.54 -12.31 0.37
N ILE A 16 29.27 -11.24 0.70
CA ILE A 16 30.45 -10.82 -0.07
C ILE A 16 31.48 -11.96 -0.14
N ASP A 17 31.79 -12.59 0.99
CA ASP A 17 32.74 -13.71 1.05
C ASP A 17 32.19 -14.98 0.36
N ASP A 18 30.92 -15.32 0.59
CA ASP A 18 30.28 -16.55 0.07
C ASP A 18 30.17 -16.54 -1.47
N PHE A 19 30.07 -15.35 -2.08
CA PHE A 19 29.95 -15.18 -3.54
C PHE A 19 31.19 -14.56 -4.20
N ASP A 20 32.28 -14.33 -3.47
CA ASP A 20 33.51 -13.67 -3.95
C ASP A 20 33.22 -12.35 -4.68
N VAL A 21 32.37 -11.51 -4.08
CA VAL A 21 31.87 -10.27 -4.71
C VAL A 21 33.04 -9.32 -4.96
N SER A 22 33.21 -8.94 -6.23
CA SER A 22 34.27 -8.02 -6.62
C SER A 22 33.99 -6.57 -6.19
N PRO A 23 35.02 -5.71 -6.09
CA PRO A 23 34.82 -4.29 -5.87
C PRO A 23 33.91 -3.62 -6.90
N GLU A 24 33.98 -4.04 -8.17
CA GLU A 24 33.16 -3.48 -9.24
C GLU A 24 31.66 -3.77 -9.02
N GLU A 25 31.30 -5.03 -8.75
CA GLU A 25 29.92 -5.43 -8.46
C GLU A 25 29.36 -4.74 -7.22
N PHE A 26 30.19 -4.57 -6.18
CA PHE A 26 29.81 -3.82 -4.99
C PHE A 26 29.47 -2.36 -5.35
N TRP A 27 30.34 -1.68 -6.09
CA TRP A 27 30.11 -0.28 -6.47
C TRP A 27 28.93 -0.11 -7.42
N SER A 28 28.70 -1.06 -8.34
CA SER A 28 27.48 -1.07 -9.16
C SER A 28 26.21 -1.17 -8.30
N SER A 29 26.23 -2.00 -7.25
CA SER A 29 25.10 -2.13 -6.32
C SER A 29 24.86 -0.84 -5.54
N VAL A 30 25.92 -0.16 -5.08
CA VAL A 30 25.81 1.16 -4.41
C VAL A 30 25.21 2.20 -5.36
N SER A 31 25.63 2.24 -6.62
CA SER A 31 25.07 3.14 -7.63
C SER A 31 23.57 2.89 -7.86
N LEU A 32 23.15 1.63 -7.93
CA LEU A 32 21.73 1.26 -8.05
C LEU A 32 20.92 1.76 -6.85
N LEU A 33 21.40 1.54 -5.62
CA LEU A 33 20.73 2.00 -4.40
C LEU A 33 20.60 3.54 -4.35
N ASN A 34 21.62 4.26 -4.82
CA ASN A 34 21.55 5.71 -4.92
C ASN A 34 20.50 6.18 -5.94
N ALA A 35 20.41 5.53 -7.10
CA ALA A 35 19.41 5.85 -8.12
C ALA A 35 17.98 5.61 -7.59
N LEU A 36 17.75 4.47 -6.95
CA LEU A 36 16.46 4.13 -6.32
C LEU A 36 16.06 5.14 -5.23
N GLY A 37 17.03 5.65 -4.48
CA GLY A 37 16.81 6.65 -3.43
C GLY A 37 16.45 8.03 -3.98
N HIS A 38 17.05 8.43 -5.10
CA HIS A 38 16.80 9.73 -5.73
C HIS A 38 15.35 9.87 -6.19
N ASP A 39 14.82 8.84 -6.83
CA ASP A 39 13.48 8.85 -7.42
C ASP A 39 12.38 8.38 -6.46
N THR A 40 12.69 8.29 -5.15
CA THR A 40 11.80 7.73 -4.10
C THR A 40 11.20 6.36 -4.43
N GLN A 41 11.86 5.60 -5.32
CA GLN A 41 11.39 4.33 -5.85
C GLN A 41 11.52 3.16 -4.87
N PHE A 42 12.17 3.33 -3.72
CA PHE A 42 12.22 2.27 -2.70
C PHE A 42 10.82 1.84 -2.23
N GLY A 43 9.85 2.77 -2.17
CA GLY A 43 8.46 2.44 -1.86
C GLY A 43 7.77 1.59 -2.94
N LEU A 44 8.25 1.62 -4.18
CA LEU A 44 7.78 0.77 -5.29
C LEU A 44 8.60 -0.52 -5.40
N LEU A 45 9.89 -0.47 -5.11
CA LEU A 45 10.77 -1.64 -5.12
C LEU A 45 10.41 -2.60 -4.00
N SER A 46 10.04 -2.10 -2.82
CA SER A 46 9.67 -2.92 -1.66
C SER A 46 8.58 -3.97 -1.99
N PRO A 47 7.41 -3.57 -2.53
CA PRO A 47 6.41 -4.55 -2.95
C PRO A 47 6.86 -5.35 -4.18
N GLY A 48 7.64 -4.76 -5.09
CA GLY A 48 8.20 -5.47 -6.26
C GLY A 48 9.15 -6.63 -5.91
N LEU A 49 9.85 -6.53 -4.78
CA LEU A 49 10.69 -7.59 -4.21
C LEU A 49 9.93 -8.49 -3.22
N GLY A 50 8.63 -8.25 -3.01
CA GLY A 50 7.75 -9.06 -2.16
C GLY A 50 7.86 -8.80 -0.67
N PHE A 51 8.58 -7.76 -0.23
CA PHE A 51 8.72 -7.48 1.21
C PHE A 51 7.37 -7.15 1.86
N ASP A 52 6.55 -6.33 1.22
CA ASP A 52 5.24 -5.93 1.71
C ASP A 52 4.33 -7.16 1.89
N HIS A 53 4.29 -8.04 0.89
CA HIS A 53 3.53 -9.28 0.99
C HIS A 53 4.07 -10.22 2.08
N TYR A 54 5.40 -10.31 2.24
CA TYR A 54 5.99 -11.08 3.32
C TYR A 54 5.62 -10.54 4.71
N LEU A 55 5.46 -9.22 4.85
CA LEU A 55 4.95 -8.62 6.08
C LEU A 55 3.50 -9.01 6.35
N ASP A 56 2.64 -9.03 5.33
CA ASP A 56 1.26 -9.54 5.46
C ASP A 56 1.23 -11.00 5.88
N MET A 57 2.03 -11.86 5.26
CA MET A 57 2.13 -13.29 5.64
C MET A 57 2.54 -13.47 7.10
N ARG A 58 3.45 -12.62 7.61
CA ARG A 58 3.82 -12.64 9.02
C ARG A 58 2.66 -12.20 9.91
N GLN A 59 1.89 -11.21 9.50
CA GLN A 59 0.72 -10.75 10.24
C GLN A 59 -0.40 -11.81 10.24
N ASP A 60 -0.61 -12.50 9.13
CA ASP A 60 -1.53 -13.65 9.02
C ASP A 60 -1.12 -14.76 9.99
N ALA A 61 0.18 -15.09 10.06
CA ALA A 61 0.69 -16.10 10.99
C ALA A 61 0.48 -15.69 12.46
N ILE A 62 0.69 -14.41 12.80
CA ILE A 62 0.42 -13.85 14.14
C ILE A 62 -1.05 -13.97 14.50
N ASP A 63 -1.95 -13.64 13.57
CA ASP A 63 -3.40 -13.75 13.80
C ASP A 63 -3.84 -15.20 13.94
N ALA A 64 -3.29 -16.11 13.13
CA ALA A 64 -3.55 -17.54 13.22
C ALA A 64 -3.11 -18.12 14.58
N GLU A 65 -1.92 -17.75 15.07
CA GLU A 65 -1.42 -18.16 16.40
C GLU A 65 -2.30 -17.60 17.52
N ALA A 66 -2.73 -16.34 17.38
CA ALA A 66 -3.67 -15.69 18.30
C ALA A 66 -5.13 -16.16 18.13
N LYS A 67 -5.41 -17.08 17.19
CA LYS A 67 -6.75 -17.57 16.83
C LYS A 67 -7.73 -16.45 16.47
N ARG A 68 -7.24 -15.34 15.90
CA ARG A 68 -8.07 -14.31 15.30
C ARG A 68 -8.47 -14.78 13.92
N VAL A 69 -9.73 -15.18 13.78
CA VAL A 69 -10.30 -15.75 12.56
C VAL A 69 -11.51 -14.94 12.11
N GLY A 70 -11.85 -15.05 10.83
CA GLY A 70 -12.88 -14.22 10.20
C GLY A 70 -12.32 -12.91 9.66
N GLY A 71 -13.21 -12.06 9.16
CA GLY A 71 -12.84 -10.79 8.52
C GLY A 71 -12.38 -10.94 7.06
N THR A 72 -12.42 -9.82 6.34
CA THR A 72 -11.90 -9.73 4.97
C THR A 72 -10.37 -9.88 4.98
N PRO A 73 -9.77 -10.72 4.12
CA PRO A 73 -8.32 -10.87 4.04
C PRO A 73 -7.61 -9.54 3.82
N ARG A 74 -6.44 -9.38 4.45
CA ARG A 74 -5.55 -8.24 4.22
C ARG A 74 -4.77 -8.39 2.93
N THR A 75 -4.26 -7.27 2.44
CA THR A 75 -3.21 -7.21 1.42
C THR A 75 -2.45 -5.89 1.60
N ILE A 76 -1.37 -5.75 0.84
CA ILE A 76 -0.46 -4.60 0.91
C ILE A 76 -1.22 -3.28 0.69
N GLU A 77 -0.81 -2.24 1.43
CA GLU A 77 -1.35 -0.88 1.26
C GLU A 77 -0.88 -0.25 -0.07
N GLY A 78 0.37 -0.55 -0.45
CA GLY A 78 1.07 0.15 -1.52
C GLY A 78 1.53 1.55 -1.11
N PRO A 79 2.39 2.21 -1.90
CA PRO A 79 3.07 3.44 -1.48
C PRO A 79 2.28 4.73 -1.78
N LEU A 80 1.02 4.61 -2.22
CA LEU A 80 0.28 5.72 -2.87
C LEU A 80 -0.91 6.23 -2.05
N TYR A 81 -1.01 5.87 -0.77
CA TYR A 81 -1.99 6.45 0.13
C TYR A 81 -1.71 7.94 0.38
N VAL A 82 -2.77 8.75 0.47
CA VAL A 82 -2.70 10.18 0.80
C VAL A 82 -3.80 10.49 1.80
N ALA A 83 -3.39 10.92 3.00
CA ALA A 83 -4.31 11.28 4.07
C ALA A 83 -5.08 12.57 3.76
N GLY A 84 -6.26 12.74 4.37
CA GLY A 84 -7.04 13.98 4.29
C GLY A 84 -8.01 14.06 3.12
N ALA A 85 -8.35 12.91 2.51
CA ALA A 85 -9.38 12.86 1.47
C ALA A 85 -10.73 13.38 1.99
N PRO A 86 -11.56 14.01 1.14
CA PRO A 86 -12.87 14.49 1.53
C PRO A 86 -13.74 13.37 2.11
N GLU A 87 -14.35 13.66 3.27
CA GLU A 87 -15.25 12.75 3.98
C GLU A 87 -16.70 12.98 3.55
N ALA A 88 -17.48 11.91 3.41
CA ALA A 88 -18.91 11.94 3.12
C ALA A 88 -19.66 10.82 3.86
N GLU A 89 -20.96 11.00 4.09
CA GLU A 89 -21.82 10.01 4.73
C GLU A 89 -22.52 9.14 3.69
N GLY A 90 -22.32 7.81 3.75
CA GLY A 90 -22.97 6.77 2.94
C GLY A 90 -22.61 6.73 1.46
N PHE A 91 -22.45 7.89 0.81
CA PHE A 91 -22.22 7.99 -0.63
C PHE A 91 -21.26 9.12 -0.99
N ALA A 92 -20.37 8.84 -1.94
CA ALA A 92 -19.54 9.86 -2.58
C ALA A 92 -19.32 9.54 -4.06
N ARG A 93 -19.39 10.57 -4.91
CA ARG A 93 -18.75 10.53 -6.23
C ARG A 93 -17.25 10.83 -6.05
N MET A 94 -16.40 9.93 -6.55
CA MET A 94 -14.95 9.99 -6.33
C MET A 94 -14.22 10.76 -7.43
N ASP A 95 -14.71 10.70 -8.67
CA ASP A 95 -14.10 11.33 -9.85
C ASP A 95 -14.60 12.77 -10.06
N ASP A 96 -13.83 13.56 -10.79
CA ASP A 96 -14.21 14.90 -11.24
C ASP A 96 -14.78 14.95 -12.68
N GLY A 97 -14.95 13.79 -13.33
CA GLY A 97 -15.53 13.64 -14.66
C GLY A 97 -14.61 14.06 -15.82
N ARG A 98 -13.33 14.33 -15.59
CA ARG A 98 -12.40 14.74 -16.66
C ARG A 98 -11.79 13.59 -17.46
N ASP A 99 -11.81 12.37 -16.92
CA ASP A 99 -11.33 11.17 -17.62
C ASP A 99 -12.38 10.67 -18.62
N THR A 100 -12.17 10.98 -19.90
CA THR A 100 -13.09 10.60 -20.98
C THR A 100 -12.99 9.14 -21.38
N ASP A 101 -11.90 8.45 -21.00
CA ASP A 101 -11.67 7.04 -21.30
C ASP A 101 -12.10 6.13 -20.13
N GLY A 102 -12.52 6.73 -19.00
CA GLY A 102 -13.01 6.03 -17.82
C GLY A 102 -14.43 5.46 -18.00
N GLU A 103 -14.65 4.25 -17.50
CA GLU A 103 -15.98 3.65 -17.42
C GLU A 103 -16.62 3.97 -16.06
N THR A 104 -17.92 4.29 -16.06
CA THR A 104 -18.65 4.54 -14.80
C THR A 104 -18.75 3.26 -13.99
N MET A 105 -18.15 3.27 -12.79
CA MET A 105 -18.19 2.15 -11.84
C MET A 105 -19.09 2.48 -10.66
N TRP A 106 -19.97 1.55 -10.31
CA TRP A 106 -20.68 1.55 -9.03
C TRP A 106 -19.99 0.58 -8.09
N LEU A 107 -19.44 1.12 -7.00
CA LEU A 107 -18.85 0.32 -5.93
C LEU A 107 -19.69 0.53 -4.67
N THR A 108 -20.35 -0.54 -4.22
CA THR A 108 -21.18 -0.54 -3.01
C THR A 108 -20.87 -1.77 -2.17
N GLY A 109 -21.13 -1.69 -0.87
CA GLY A 109 -20.85 -2.77 0.08
C GLY A 109 -21.41 -2.44 1.46
N GLN A 110 -21.16 -3.35 2.41
CA GLN A 110 -21.49 -3.17 3.81
C GLN A 110 -20.28 -3.58 4.67
N VAL A 111 -19.98 -2.79 5.68
CA VAL A 111 -19.00 -3.08 6.72
C VAL A 111 -19.74 -3.78 7.85
N ARG A 112 -19.30 -5.00 8.16
CA ARG A 112 -19.87 -5.85 9.20
C ARG A 112 -18.78 -6.34 10.15
N ASP A 113 -19.16 -6.60 11.39
CA ASP A 113 -18.30 -7.34 12.32
C ASP A 113 -18.21 -8.83 11.94
N VAL A 114 -17.44 -9.59 12.70
CA VAL A 114 -17.22 -11.03 12.45
C VAL A 114 -18.45 -11.90 12.68
N ASP A 115 -19.46 -11.39 13.40
CA ASP A 115 -20.73 -12.05 13.63
C ASP A 115 -21.79 -11.66 12.57
N GLY A 116 -21.42 -10.74 11.67
CA GLY A 116 -22.26 -10.26 10.58
C GLY A 116 -23.12 -9.05 10.93
N THR A 117 -22.94 -8.42 12.10
CA THR A 117 -23.68 -7.20 12.48
C THR A 117 -23.16 -6.01 11.69
N PRO A 118 -24.02 -5.18 11.06
CA PRO A 118 -23.59 -3.93 10.44
C PRO A 118 -22.88 -2.97 11.40
N ILE A 119 -21.84 -2.29 10.92
CA ILE A 119 -21.08 -1.31 11.70
C ILE A 119 -21.38 0.09 11.18
N ALA A 120 -22.19 0.84 11.90
CA ALA A 120 -22.44 2.26 11.61
C ALA A 120 -21.26 3.14 12.03
N GLY A 121 -20.97 4.18 11.24
CA GLY A 121 -19.87 5.11 11.53
C GLY A 121 -18.46 4.57 11.24
N ALA A 122 -18.34 3.41 10.59
CA ALA A 122 -17.08 2.90 10.11
C ALA A 122 -16.54 3.79 8.99
N LYS A 123 -15.22 4.01 8.97
CA LYS A 123 -14.55 4.77 7.90
C LYS A 123 -14.07 3.81 6.83
N VAL A 124 -14.56 4.00 5.61
CA VAL A 124 -14.12 3.28 4.41
C VAL A 124 -13.33 4.26 3.54
N GLU A 125 -12.01 4.08 3.51
CA GLU A 125 -11.10 4.92 2.73
C GLU A 125 -10.74 4.22 1.42
N ILE A 126 -11.01 4.89 0.29
CA ILE A 126 -10.85 4.31 -1.04
C ILE A 126 -9.99 5.25 -1.88
N TRP A 127 -8.98 4.70 -2.54
CA TRP A 127 -8.20 5.35 -3.57
C TRP A 127 -7.89 4.38 -4.71
N HIS A 128 -7.97 4.85 -5.95
CA HIS A 128 -7.57 4.05 -7.13
C HIS A 128 -7.06 4.96 -8.25
N ALA A 129 -6.47 4.33 -9.28
CA ALA A 129 -5.96 5.02 -10.45
C ALA A 129 -7.08 5.42 -11.43
N ASP A 130 -6.81 6.40 -12.29
CA ASP A 130 -7.62 6.69 -13.46
C ASP A 130 -7.44 5.65 -14.59
N SER A 131 -8.07 5.87 -15.75
CA SER A 131 -7.98 4.98 -16.91
C SER A 131 -6.56 4.78 -17.47
N LYS A 132 -5.62 5.66 -17.11
CA LYS A 132 -4.22 5.65 -17.56
C LYS A 132 -3.27 5.09 -16.51
N GLY A 133 -3.78 4.69 -15.34
CA GLY A 133 -2.96 4.20 -14.23
C GLY A 133 -2.37 5.32 -13.37
N GLY A 134 -2.79 6.57 -13.55
CA GLY A 134 -2.34 7.71 -12.76
C GLY A 134 -3.12 7.85 -11.44
N TYR A 135 -2.43 8.21 -10.37
CA TYR A 135 -3.04 8.54 -9.07
C TYR A 135 -2.91 10.04 -8.80
N SER A 136 -3.97 10.70 -8.33
CA SER A 136 -3.86 12.07 -7.82
C SER A 136 -2.75 12.21 -6.76
N PHE A 137 -2.12 13.38 -6.72
CA PHE A 137 -0.87 13.72 -6.02
C PHE A 137 0.42 13.14 -6.61
N PHE A 138 0.35 12.04 -7.35
CA PHE A 138 1.50 11.44 -8.05
C PHE A 138 1.49 11.77 -9.54
N ASP A 139 0.31 11.96 -10.11
CA ASP A 139 0.08 12.55 -11.43
C ASP A 139 -0.31 14.03 -11.28
N PRO A 140 0.55 14.98 -11.71
CA PRO A 140 0.30 16.41 -11.55
C PRO A 140 -0.82 16.95 -12.45
N SER A 141 -1.33 16.16 -13.41
CA SER A 141 -2.45 16.57 -14.28
C SER A 141 -3.82 16.41 -13.60
N GLN A 142 -3.89 15.60 -12.54
CA GLN A 142 -5.11 15.34 -11.80
C GLN A 142 -5.37 16.40 -10.72
N SER A 143 -6.64 16.56 -10.34
CA SER A 143 -7.05 17.47 -9.27
C SER A 143 -6.73 16.83 -7.93
N GLU A 144 -6.53 17.65 -6.90
CA GLU A 144 -6.30 17.15 -5.54
C GLU A 144 -7.45 16.24 -5.12
N TYR A 145 -7.10 15.08 -4.57
CA TYR A 145 -8.03 14.03 -4.16
C TYR A 145 -8.98 13.51 -5.25
N ASN A 146 -8.68 13.70 -6.55
CA ASN A 146 -9.37 12.93 -7.59
C ASN A 146 -9.26 11.43 -7.30
N LEU A 147 -10.37 10.70 -7.38
CA LEU A 147 -10.44 9.26 -7.11
C LEU A 147 -10.00 8.85 -5.69
N ARG A 148 -10.11 9.74 -4.70
CA ARG A 148 -9.81 9.48 -3.28
C ARG A 148 -10.92 9.97 -2.37
N ARG A 149 -11.55 9.11 -1.56
CA ARG A 149 -12.61 9.51 -0.61
C ARG A 149 -12.55 8.72 0.68
N THR A 150 -13.04 9.33 1.74
CA THR A 150 -13.41 8.65 2.99
C THR A 150 -14.94 8.63 3.06
N ILE A 151 -15.53 7.45 3.19
CA ILE A 151 -16.98 7.29 3.31
C ILE A 151 -17.29 6.72 4.68
N VAL A 152 -18.13 7.42 5.43
CA VAL A 152 -18.63 6.98 6.73
C VAL A 152 -19.89 6.16 6.51
N THR A 153 -19.90 4.92 6.99
CA THR A 153 -21.04 4.00 6.83
C THR A 153 -22.30 4.48 7.55
N ASP A 154 -23.45 4.15 6.99
CA ASP A 154 -24.74 4.49 7.58
C ASP A 154 -25.18 3.44 8.62
N ALA A 155 -26.46 3.47 9.04
CA ALA A 155 -26.97 2.54 10.05
C ALA A 155 -26.93 1.05 9.62
N GLU A 156 -26.88 0.78 8.31
CA GLU A 156 -26.84 -0.56 7.71
C GLU A 156 -25.42 -1.01 7.34
N GLY A 157 -24.39 -0.29 7.82
CA GLY A 157 -22.98 -0.56 7.56
C GLY A 157 -22.54 -0.07 6.19
#